data_AF-A0A5N5DE29-F1
#
_entry.id   AF-A0A5N5DE29-F1
#
_cell.length_a   1.000
_cell.length_b   1.000
_cell.length_c   1.000
_cell.angle_alpha   90.00
_cell.angle_beta   90.00
_cell.angle_gamma   90.00
#
_symmetry.space_group_name_H-M   'P 1'
#
loop_
_entity.id
_entity.type
_entity.pdbx_description
1 polymer ?
#
loop_
_entity_poly.entity_id
_entity_poly.type
_entity_poly.pdbx_seq_one_letter_code
_entity_poly.pdbx_strand_id
1 'polypeptide(L)'
;MLLRSFPEIRFGLLVGIGGAIPHDGTDIRLGDIVVGQPSGSEGGVIQYDLLKAKAGGAHERKDFLNSPPEVLLYALVNLQSQHEEQPSRVEPIVAAVQVKRKFNETQEKTQILSFTME
;
A
#
# COMPACT_ATOMS: atom_id res chain seq x y z
N MET A 1 -8.14 21.14 -6.21
CA MET A 1 -7.28 22.08 -5.48
C MET A 1 -5.83 21.62 -5.49
N LEU A 2 -5.53 20.39 -5.06
CA LEU A 2 -4.17 19.84 -4.98
C LEU A 2 -3.40 19.85 -6.32
N LEU A 3 -3.98 19.32 -7.40
CA LEU A 3 -3.36 19.35 -8.74
C LEU A 3 -3.23 20.76 -9.35
N ARG A 4 -4.02 21.73 -8.87
CA ARG A 4 -3.93 23.14 -9.31
C ARG A 4 -2.85 23.91 -8.56
N SER A 5 -2.65 23.59 -7.28
CA SER A 5 -1.69 24.28 -6.41
C SER A 5 -0.28 23.68 -6.50
N PHE A 6 -0.16 22.43 -6.95
CA PHE A 6 1.12 21.72 -7.04
C PHE A 6 1.26 21.07 -8.42
N PRO A 7 1.63 21.83 -9.46
CA PRO A 7 1.71 21.35 -10.84
C PRO A 7 2.78 20.26 -11.04
N GLU A 8 3.78 20.20 -10.16
CA GLU A 8 4.86 19.20 -10.21
C GLU A 8 4.48 17.82 -9.64
N ILE A 9 3.28 17.67 -9.05
CA ILE A 9 2.82 16.36 -8.59
C ILE A 9 2.44 15.51 -9.80
N ARG A 10 3.22 14.46 -10.06
CA ARG A 10 3.02 13.55 -11.20
C ARG A 10 2.08 12.38 -10.90
N PHE A 11 2.05 11.91 -9.65
CA PHE A 11 1.18 10.84 -9.19
C PHE A 11 1.06 10.87 -7.66
N GLY A 12 0.02 10.21 -7.14
CA GLY A 12 -0.18 9.98 -5.71
C GLY A 12 -0.30 8.48 -5.44
N LEU A 13 0.17 8.05 -4.26
CA LEU A 13 0.00 6.68 -3.77
C LEU A 13 -1.00 6.70 -2.62
N LEU A 14 -2.04 5.86 -2.73
CA LEU A 14 -2.94 5.59 -1.62
C LEU A 14 -2.35 4.46 -0.78
N VAL A 15 -2.04 4.73 0.48
CA VAL A 15 -1.47 3.75 1.41
C VAL A 15 -2.38 3.67 2.64
N GLY A 16 -2.71 2.45 3.05
CA GLY A 16 -3.56 2.22 4.20
C GLY A 16 -3.40 0.79 4.72
N ILE A 17 -4.00 0.54 5.87
CA ILE A 17 -4.15 -0.80 6.42
C ILE A 17 -5.48 -1.40 5.94
N GLY A 18 -5.50 -2.70 5.70
CA GLY A 18 -6.69 -3.42 5.28
C GLY A 18 -6.79 -4.77 5.98
N GLY A 19 -8.01 -5.31 6.04
CA GLY A 19 -8.24 -6.71 6.39
C GLY A 19 -8.21 -7.58 5.13
N ALA A 20 -7.77 -8.83 5.27
CA ALA A 20 -7.80 -9.81 4.19
C ALA A 20 -8.80 -10.93 4.53
N ILE A 21 -9.37 -11.53 3.48
CA ILE A 21 -10.19 -12.74 3.57
C ILE A 21 -9.39 -13.86 2.91
N PRO A 22 -8.74 -14.75 3.68
CA PRO A 22 -8.04 -15.90 3.11
C PRO A 22 -9.00 -16.82 2.38
N HIS A 23 -8.54 -17.42 1.28
CA HIS A 23 -9.28 -18.47 0.57
C HIS A 23 -8.32 -19.58 0.13
N ASP A 24 -8.88 -20.72 -0.27
CA ASP A 24 -8.09 -21.85 -0.75
C ASP A 24 -7.22 -21.44 -1.93
N GLY A 25 -5.90 -21.49 -1.76
CA GLY A 25 -4.92 -21.10 -2.79
C GLY A 25 -4.26 -19.73 -2.59
N THR A 26 -4.63 -18.95 -1.57
CA THR A 26 -3.91 -17.70 -1.25
C THR A 26 -3.77 -17.53 0.27
N ASP A 27 -2.55 -17.76 0.75
CA ASP A 27 -2.17 -17.55 2.15
C ASP A 27 -1.82 -16.08 2.37
N ILE A 28 -2.73 -15.32 2.96
CA ILE A 28 -2.55 -13.90 3.30
C ILE A 28 -2.41 -13.79 4.82
N ARG A 29 -1.31 -13.20 5.27
CA ARG A 29 -0.94 -13.10 6.68
C ARG A 29 -0.83 -11.65 7.13
N LEU A 30 -0.94 -11.45 8.45
CA LEU A 30 -0.68 -10.15 9.04
C LEU A 30 0.77 -9.74 8.77
N GLY A 31 0.95 -8.55 8.20
CA GLY A 31 2.25 -8.02 7.80
C GLY A 31 2.51 -8.09 6.29
N ASP A 32 1.67 -8.81 5.54
CA ASP A 32 1.76 -8.82 4.09
C ASP A 32 1.42 -7.44 3.50
N ILE A 33 2.15 -7.08 2.44
CA ILE A 33 1.92 -5.86 1.68
C ILE A 33 1.26 -6.25 0.37
N VAL A 34 0.06 -5.72 0.14
CA VAL A 34 -0.68 -5.92 -1.11
C VAL A 34 -0.54 -4.69 -1.99
N VAL A 35 -0.20 -4.90 -3.26
CA VAL A 35 -0.11 -3.85 -4.27
C VAL A 35 -1.15 -4.12 -5.34
N GLY A 36 -2.02 -3.14 -5.60
CA GLY A 36 -3.06 -3.27 -6.63
C GLY A 36 -2.46 -3.33 -8.03
N GLN A 37 -2.60 -4.48 -8.69
CA GLN A 37 -2.18 -4.67 -10.07
C GLN A 37 -3.39 -4.57 -11.01
N PRO A 38 -3.40 -3.65 -11.97
CA PRO A 38 -4.45 -3.61 -12.97
C PRO A 38 -4.42 -4.84 -13.87
N SER A 39 -5.61 -5.32 -14.25
CA SER A 39 -5.78 -6.48 -15.12
C SER A 39 -7.00 -6.30 -16.01
N GLY A 40 -6.81 -6.42 -17.33
CA GLY A 40 -7.88 -6.19 -18.31
C GLY A 40 -8.46 -4.78 -18.18
N SER A 41 -9.77 -4.69 -17.87
CA SER A 41 -10.47 -3.43 -17.64
C SER A 41 -10.36 -2.89 -16.21
N GLU A 42 -9.72 -3.61 -15.29
CA GLU A 42 -9.66 -3.25 -13.87
C GLU A 42 -8.41 -2.42 -13.54
N GLY A 43 -8.59 -1.26 -12.90
CA GLY A 43 -7.48 -0.38 -12.47
C GLY A 43 -6.67 -0.85 -11.25
N GLY A 44 -6.82 -2.11 -10.83
CA GLY A 44 -6.08 -2.71 -9.70
C GLY A 44 -6.74 -2.53 -8.34
N VAL A 45 -7.84 -1.77 -8.24
CA VAL A 45 -8.71 -1.68 -7.06
C VAL A 45 -10.16 -1.74 -7.51
N ILE A 46 -10.96 -2.50 -6.77
CA ILE A 46 -12.36 -2.78 -7.07
C ILE A 46 -13.22 -2.16 -5.98
N GLN A 47 -14.09 -1.22 -6.36
CA GLN A 47 -15.07 -0.68 -5.42
C GLN A 47 -16.33 -1.56 -5.44
N TYR A 48 -16.58 -2.28 -4.35
CA TYR A 48 -17.72 -3.19 -4.22
C TYR A 48 -19.09 -2.50 -4.39
N ASP A 49 -19.20 -1.25 -3.94
CA ASP A 49 -20.46 -0.48 -3.98
C ASP A 49 -20.86 -0.01 -5.39
N LEU A 50 -19.98 -0.21 -6.39
CA LEU A 50 -20.24 0.14 -7.79
C LEU A 50 -20.88 -0.98 -8.62
N LEU A 51 -21.30 -2.06 -7.94
CA LEU A 51 -22.06 -3.14 -8.55
C LEU A 51 -23.52 -2.71 -8.70
N LYS A 52 -23.92 -2.32 -9.92
CA LYS A 52 -25.32 -2.02 -10.21
C LYS A 52 -26.08 -3.34 -10.40
N ALA A 53 -27.05 -3.62 -9.54
CA ALA A 53 -27.97 -4.74 -9.72
C ALA A 53 -28.78 -4.54 -11.00
N LYS A 54 -28.66 -5.44 -11.99
CA LYS A 54 -29.65 -5.54 -13.08
C LYS A 54 -30.78 -6.47 -12.66
N ALA A 55 -31.98 -6.22 -13.19
CA ALA A 55 -33.10 -7.15 -13.10
C ALA A 55 -32.66 -8.52 -13.66
N GLY A 56 -32.80 -9.58 -12.88
CA GLY A 56 -32.41 -10.95 -13.26
C GLY A 56 -31.15 -11.50 -12.59
N GLY A 57 -30.55 -10.82 -11.60
CA GLY A 57 -29.43 -11.36 -10.80
C GLY A 57 -28.06 -11.28 -11.48
N ALA A 58 -27.99 -10.69 -12.67
CA ALA A 58 -26.73 -10.37 -13.33
C ALA A 58 -26.16 -9.06 -12.78
N HIS A 59 -24.94 -9.09 -12.25
CA HIS A 59 -24.21 -7.88 -11.87
C HIS A 59 -23.39 -7.42 -13.09
N GLU A 60 -23.74 -6.27 -13.67
CA GLU A 60 -22.89 -5.63 -14.67
C GLU A 60 -22.02 -4.59 -13.96
N ARG A 61 -20.71 -4.87 -13.91
CA ARG A 61 -19.73 -4.06 -13.18
C ARG A 61 -19.43 -2.82 -14.01
N LYS A 62 -19.92 -1.67 -13.55
CA LYS A 62 -20.12 -0.51 -14.42
C LYS A 62 -18.94 0.46 -14.47
N ASP A 63 -18.13 0.54 -13.42
CA ASP A 63 -16.90 1.32 -13.49
C ASP A 63 -15.75 0.69 -12.71
N PHE A 64 -14.55 0.99 -13.19
CA PHE A 64 -13.28 0.61 -12.60
C PHE A 64 -12.53 1.92 -12.33
N LEU A 65 -11.71 1.94 -11.29
CA LEU A 65 -10.79 3.06 -11.12
C LEU A 65 -9.89 3.17 -12.35
N ASN A 66 -9.53 4.38 -12.74
CA ASN A 66 -8.56 4.60 -13.82
C ASN A 66 -7.30 3.81 -13.50
N SER A 67 -6.76 3.13 -14.51
CA SER A 67 -5.47 2.46 -14.37
C SER A 67 -4.38 3.47 -13.98
N PRO A 68 -3.42 3.07 -13.12
CA PRO A 68 -2.26 3.90 -12.81
C PRO A 68 -1.52 4.33 -14.08
N PRO A 69 -0.87 5.52 -14.09
CA PRO A 69 -0.01 5.95 -15.17
C PRO A 69 1.08 4.92 -15.51
N GLU A 70 1.49 4.83 -16.78
CA GLU A 70 2.46 3.82 -17.26
C GLU A 70 3.75 3.75 -16.43
N VAL A 71 4.25 4.89 -15.95
CA VAL A 71 5.44 4.93 -15.08
C VAL A 71 5.29 4.06 -13.83
N LEU A 72 4.10 4.00 -13.24
CA LEU A 72 3.82 3.15 -12.08
C LEU A 72 3.64 1.69 -12.49
N LEU A 73 3.13 1.42 -13.69
CA LEU A 73 3.04 0.06 -14.22
C LEU A 73 4.42 -0.53 -14.48
N TYR A 74 5.34 0.23 -15.06
CA TYR A 74 6.73 -0.19 -15.22
C TYR A 74 7.43 -0.40 -13.88
N ALA A 75 7.18 0.50 -12.91
CA ALA A 75 7.71 0.32 -11.56
C ALA A 75 7.18 -0.96 -10.89
N LEU A 76 5.89 -1.30 -11.10
CA LEU A 76 5.28 -2.52 -10.58
C LEU A 76 5.92 -3.78 -11.19
N VAL A 77 6.08 -3.82 -12.53
CA VAL A 77 6.72 -4.95 -13.21
C VAL A 77 8.17 -5.13 -12.75
N ASN A 78 8.92 -4.02 -12.61
CA ASN A 78 10.28 -4.06 -12.10
C ASN A 78 10.34 -4.54 -10.64
N LEU A 79 9.37 -4.11 -9.81
CA LEU A 79 9.27 -4.56 -8.42
C LEU A 79 8.99 -6.06 -8.34
N GLN A 80 8.12 -6.59 -9.20
CA GLN A 80 7.82 -8.02 -9.29
C GLN A 80 9.06 -8.82 -9.69
N SER A 81 9.73 -8.42 -10.77
CA SER A 81 10.98 -9.07 -11.23
C SER A 81 12.06 -9.07 -10.14
N GLN A 82 12.26 -7.95 -9.45
CA GLN A 82 13.21 -7.89 -8.33
C GLN A 82 12.82 -8.82 -7.17
N HIS A 83 11.53 -9.00 -6.91
CA HIS A 83 11.05 -9.87 -5.85
C HIS A 83 11.19 -11.36 -6.20
N GLU A 84 11.12 -11.70 -7.47
CA GLU A 84 11.40 -13.06 -7.97
C GLU A 84 12.89 -13.38 -7.91
N GLU A 85 13.75 -12.40 -8.17
CA GLU A 85 15.21 -12.58 -8.16
C GLU A 85 15.84 -12.48 -6.77
N GLN A 86 15.28 -11.66 -5.89
CA GLN A 86 15.90 -11.29 -4.61
C GLN A 86 14.91 -11.38 -3.45
N PRO A 87 15.38 -11.74 -2.24
CA PRO A 87 14.51 -11.81 -1.07
C PRO A 87 13.90 -10.45 -0.72
N SER A 88 12.72 -10.49 -0.11
CA SER A 88 12.01 -9.29 0.34
C SER A 88 12.88 -8.41 1.25
N ARG A 89 12.91 -7.12 0.94
CA ARG A 89 13.55 -6.11 1.79
C ARG A 89 12.62 -5.55 2.86
N VAL A 90 11.35 -5.98 2.89
CA VAL A 90 10.36 -5.46 3.84
C VAL A 90 10.77 -5.78 5.27
N GLU A 91 11.09 -7.04 5.58
CA GLU A 91 11.50 -7.45 6.92
C GLU A 91 12.71 -6.67 7.45
N PRO A 92 13.85 -6.58 6.72
CA PRO A 92 14.98 -5.81 7.22
C PRO A 92 14.69 -4.31 7.34
N ILE A 93 13.85 -3.73 6.48
CA ILE A 93 13.44 -2.33 6.59
C ILE A 93 12.59 -2.12 7.85
N VAL A 94 11.60 -2.99 8.10
CA VAL A 94 10.74 -2.92 9.29
C VAL A 94 11.58 -3.06 10.56
N ALA A 95 12.52 -4.02 10.58
CA ALA A 95 13.44 -4.19 11.70
C ALA A 95 14.28 -2.93 11.96
N ALA A 96 14.84 -2.33 10.90
CA ALA A 96 15.63 -1.10 11.02
C ALA A 96 14.80 0.08 11.56
N VAL A 97 13.53 0.20 11.14
CA VAL A 97 12.61 1.24 11.65
C VAL A 97 12.29 1.03 13.13
N GLN A 98 12.06 -0.22 13.56
CA GLN A 98 11.81 -0.54 14.97
C GLN A 98 13.01 -0.21 15.86
N VAL A 99 14.24 -0.50 15.41
CA VAL A 99 15.46 -0.15 16.15
C VAL A 99 15.59 1.37 16.31
N LYS A 100 15.37 2.12 15.23
CA LYS A 100 15.40 3.60 15.29
C LYS A 100 14.36 4.18 16.25
N ARG A 101 13.15 3.62 16.30
CA ARG A 101 12.14 4.07 17.29
C ARG A 101 12.61 3.86 18.72
N LYS A 102 13.07 2.65 19.06
CA LYS A 102 13.55 2.33 20.41
C LYS A 102 14.70 3.25 20.83
N PHE A 103 15.59 3.55 19.89
CA PHE A 103 16.68 4.51 20.12
C PHE A 103 16.14 5.91 20.46
N ASN A 104 15.21 6.44 19.65
CA ASN A 104 14.61 7.76 19.89
C ASN A 104 13.86 7.83 21.23
N GLU A 105 13.07 6.80 21.57
CA GLU A 105 12.35 6.73 22.86
C GLU A 105 13.31 6.69 24.07
N THR A 106 14.50 6.10 23.91
CA THR A 106 15.51 6.04 24.97
C THR A 106 16.19 7.39 25.17
N GLN A 107 16.45 8.12 24.09
CA GLN A 107 17.01 9.48 24.14
C GLN A 107 16.03 10.46 24.81
N GLU A 108 14.74 10.42 24.45
CA GLU A 108 13.71 11.26 25.10
C GLU A 108 13.62 10.98 26.60
N LYS A 109 13.59 9.70 27.01
CA LYS A 109 13.59 9.34 28.44
C LYS A 109 14.83 9.82 29.17
N THR A 110 15.99 9.76 28.53
CA THR A 110 17.26 10.20 29.15
C THR A 110 17.28 11.72 29.31
N GLN A 111 16.80 12.46 28.31
CA GLN A 111 16.73 13.92 28.35
C GLN A 111 15.72 14.45 29.39
N ILE A 112 14.58 13.77 29.55
CA ILE A 112 13.58 14.11 30.59
C ILE A 112 14.15 13.87 32.00
N LEU A 113 14.89 12.78 32.20
CA LEU A 113 15.53 12.48 33.49
C LEU A 113 16.62 13.50 33.84
N SER A 114 17.41 13.97 32.86
CA SER A 114 18.41 15.01 33.09
C SER A 114 17.82 16.36 33.50
N PHE A 115 16.61 16.69 33.03
CA PHE A 115 15.94 17.95 33.37
C PHE A 115 15.22 17.92 34.73
N THR A 116 15.00 16.73 35.30
CA THR A 116 14.31 16.55 36.60
C THR A 116 15.31 16.48 37.77
N MET A 117 16.61 16.34 37.50
CA MET A 117 17.67 16.23 38.51
C MET A 117 18.45 17.54 38.73
N GLU A 118 18.06 18.63 38.06
CA GLU A 118 18.49 20.02 38.38
C GLU A 118 17.42 20.73 39.21
#